data_AF-A0A377YUC9-F1
#
_entry.id   AF-A0A377YUC9-F1
#
_cell.length_a   1.000
_cell.length_b   1.000
_cell.length_c   1.000
_cell.angle_alpha   90.00
_cell.angle_beta   90.00
_cell.angle_gamma   90.00
#
_symmetry.space_group_name_H-M   'P 1'
#
loop_
_entity.id
_entity.type
_entity.pdbx_description
1 polymer ?
#
loop_
_entity_poly.entity_id
_entity_poly.type
_entity_poly.pdbx_seq_one_letter_code
_entity_poly.pdbx_strand_id
1 'polypeptide(L)'
;MDSGIEFDLLFGPAYKGIPIATTTAVALAEHHDRDLPYCFNRKEAKTHGEGGNLVGSPLQGRVMLVDDVITAGTAIRESMEIIQAQGAQLAGVLISLDRQERGRGEISAIQEVERDYGCQVISIITLKELIAYLEEKPEMAEHLASVRAYREAYGV
;
A
#
# COMPACT_ATOMS: atom_id res chain seq x y z
N MET A 1 12.07 1.83 -12.60
CA MET A 1 10.81 1.82 -11.85
C MET A 1 9.87 2.78 -12.53
N ASP A 2 8.67 2.32 -12.86
CA ASP A 2 7.79 3.03 -13.79
C ASP A 2 7.07 4.22 -13.14
N SER A 3 6.92 4.21 -11.81
CA SER A 3 6.21 5.27 -11.08
C SER A 3 7.02 6.56 -10.93
N GLY A 4 8.35 6.52 -11.02
CA GLY A 4 9.21 7.70 -10.84
C GLY A 4 9.18 8.34 -9.45
N ILE A 5 8.49 7.75 -8.46
CA ILE A 5 8.42 8.31 -7.10
C ILE A 5 9.76 8.10 -6.40
N GLU A 6 10.34 9.21 -5.94
CA GLU A 6 11.52 9.17 -5.11
C GLU A 6 11.14 9.00 -3.63
N PHE A 7 11.84 8.09 -2.95
CA PHE A 7 11.64 7.79 -1.53
C PHE A 7 12.96 7.30 -0.93
N ASP A 8 13.08 7.49 0.38
CA ASP A 8 14.28 7.25 1.15
C ASP A 8 14.15 6.01 2.05
N LEU A 9 12.91 5.57 2.35
CA LEU A 9 12.63 4.46 3.26
C LEU A 9 11.33 3.72 2.89
N LEU A 10 11.31 2.40 3.06
CA LEU A 10 10.09 1.56 2.97
C LEU A 10 9.43 1.39 4.33
N PHE A 11 8.14 1.68 4.45
CA PHE A 11 7.37 1.45 5.68
C PHE A 11 6.26 0.41 5.46
N GLY A 12 6.24 -0.62 6.31
CA GLY A 12 5.21 -1.67 6.28
C GLY A 12 4.32 -1.63 7.53
N PRO A 13 3.02 -1.32 7.45
CA PRO A 13 2.14 -1.37 8.60
C PRO A 13 1.96 -2.79 9.14
N ALA A 14 1.93 -2.91 10.47
CA ALA A 14 1.65 -4.18 11.12
C ALA A 14 0.21 -4.68 10.85
N TYR A 15 0.00 -5.95 10.51
CA TYR A 15 1.00 -7.03 10.39
C TYR A 15 1.36 -7.36 8.93
N LYS A 16 0.46 -7.08 7.99
CA LYS A 16 0.58 -7.54 6.60
C LYS A 16 1.68 -6.81 5.84
N GLY A 17 1.89 -5.52 6.13
CA GLY A 17 2.94 -4.72 5.53
C GLY A 17 4.35 -5.14 5.96
N ILE A 18 4.52 -5.86 7.06
CA ILE A 18 5.84 -6.28 7.57
C ILE A 18 6.57 -7.21 6.58
N PRO A 19 6.01 -8.37 6.19
CA PRO A 19 6.66 -9.22 5.20
C PRO A 19 6.74 -8.54 3.83
N ILE A 20 5.76 -7.68 3.47
CA ILE A 20 5.76 -6.95 2.19
C ILE A 20 6.94 -5.96 2.13
N ALA A 21 7.12 -5.12 3.14
CA ALA A 21 8.26 -4.19 3.23
C ALA A 21 9.59 -4.93 3.24
N THR A 22 9.67 -6.05 3.97
CA THR A 22 10.87 -6.88 4.07
C THR A 22 11.24 -7.45 2.70
N THR A 23 10.33 -8.15 2.03
CA THR A 23 10.63 -8.77 0.73
C THR A 23 10.81 -7.74 -0.38
N THR A 24 10.13 -6.60 -0.29
CA THR A 24 10.31 -5.49 -1.25
C THR A 24 11.72 -4.90 -1.10
N ALA A 25 12.18 -4.63 0.12
CA ALA A 25 13.54 -4.14 0.37
C ALA A 25 14.61 -5.11 -0.16
N VAL A 26 14.44 -6.42 0.08
CA VAL A 26 15.33 -7.46 -0.47
C VAL A 26 15.34 -7.43 -2.00
N ALA A 27 14.18 -7.41 -2.65
CA ALA A 27 14.10 -7.37 -4.11
C ALA A 27 14.71 -6.10 -4.71
N LEU A 28 14.58 -4.96 -4.03
CA LEU A 28 15.22 -3.70 -4.45
C LEU A 28 16.75 -3.78 -4.41
N ALA A 29 17.31 -4.43 -3.38
CA ALA A 29 18.74 -4.67 -3.31
C ALA A 29 19.20 -5.66 -4.39
N GLU A 30 18.55 -6.82 -4.49
CA GLU A 30 19.01 -7.93 -5.35
C GLU A 30 18.79 -7.70 -6.85
N HIS A 31 17.70 -7.01 -7.23
CA HIS A 31 17.29 -6.89 -8.63
C HIS A 31 17.37 -5.46 -9.18
N HIS A 32 17.58 -4.47 -8.32
CA HIS A 32 17.57 -3.06 -8.71
C HIS A 32 18.76 -2.23 -8.20
N ASP A 33 19.73 -2.84 -7.52
CA ASP A 33 20.91 -2.17 -6.96
C ASP A 33 20.54 -0.97 -6.06
N ARG A 34 19.43 -1.13 -5.31
CA ARG A 34 18.91 -0.12 -4.38
C ARG A 34 18.85 -0.69 -2.97
N ASP A 35 19.90 -0.47 -2.19
CA ASP A 35 19.93 -0.76 -0.76
C ASP A 35 19.15 0.32 0.00
N LEU A 36 17.93 -0.02 0.44
CA LEU A 36 17.02 0.93 1.08
C LEU A 36 16.71 0.51 2.53
N PRO A 37 16.68 1.48 3.45
CA PRO A 37 16.21 1.21 4.80
C PRO A 37 14.73 0.82 4.78
N TYR A 38 14.35 -0.03 5.74
CA TYR A 38 12.96 -0.40 5.96
C TYR A 38 12.59 -0.22 7.43
N CYS A 39 11.31 0.06 7.67
CA CYS A 39 10.74 0.25 9.00
C CYS A 39 9.33 -0.35 9.05
N PHE A 40 8.91 -0.79 10.23
CA PHE A 40 7.52 -1.17 10.48
C PHE A 40 7.13 -0.88 11.92
N ASN A 41 5.85 -0.69 12.18
CA ASN A 41 5.35 -0.46 13.53
C ASN A 41 5.01 -1.77 14.27
N ARG A 42 4.86 -1.66 15.59
CA ARG A 42 4.19 -2.63 16.45
C ARG A 42 2.85 -2.04 16.89
N LYS A 43 1.84 -2.90 17.08
CA LYS A 43 0.54 -2.48 17.63
C LYS A 43 0.63 -2.07 19.10
N GLU A 44 1.58 -2.65 19.84
CA GLU A 44 1.83 -2.32 21.25
C GLU A 44 3.32 -1.98 21.45
N ALA A 45 3.59 -0.94 22.24
CA ALA A 45 4.94 -0.55 22.59
C ALA A 45 5.59 -1.62 23.47
N LYS A 46 6.89 -1.90 23.25
CA LYS A 46 7.62 -2.76 24.20
C LYS A 46 7.89 -2.00 25.49
N THR A 47 7.69 -2.66 26.62
CA THR A 47 8.01 -2.12 27.96
C THR A 47 9.48 -2.31 28.36
N HIS A 48 10.26 -3.09 27.59
CA HIS A 48 11.67 -3.43 27.88
C HIS A 48 12.50 -3.48 26.58
N GLY A 49 13.81 -3.19 26.64
CA GLY A 49 14.74 -3.13 25.48
C GLY A 49 14.87 -1.73 24.88
N GLU A 50 15.14 -1.61 23.56
CA GLU A 50 15.21 -0.31 22.84
C GLU A 50 13.89 0.49 22.86
N GLY A 51 12.82 -0.07 23.42
CA GLY A 51 11.54 0.61 23.62
C GLY A 51 10.82 0.92 22.31
N GLY A 52 9.79 1.77 22.40
CA GLY A 52 9.07 2.29 21.25
C GLY A 52 8.14 1.31 20.53
N ASN A 53 7.56 1.82 19.44
CA ASN A 53 6.60 1.14 18.59
C ASN A 53 7.11 0.93 17.16
N LEU A 54 8.40 1.18 16.88
CA LEU A 54 9.02 1.00 15.56
C LEU A 54 10.10 -0.07 15.59
N VAL A 55 10.33 -0.71 14.45
CA VAL A 55 11.37 -1.72 14.23
C VAL A 55 12.00 -1.49 12.87
N GLY A 56 13.32 -1.61 12.80
CA GLY A 56 14.11 -1.33 11.59
C GLY A 56 14.82 0.01 11.70
N SER A 57 15.01 0.67 10.57
CA SER A 57 15.67 1.98 10.51
C SER A 57 14.80 3.09 11.12
N PRO A 58 15.41 4.22 11.56
CA PRO A 58 14.67 5.41 11.97
C PRO A 58 13.70 5.87 10.87
N LEU A 59 12.46 6.17 11.25
CA LEU A 59 11.42 6.63 10.32
C LEU A 59 11.62 8.12 10.00
N GLN A 60 12.40 8.40 8.96
CA GLN A 60 12.80 9.75 8.56
C GLN A 60 12.84 9.90 7.04
N GLY A 61 12.77 11.15 6.56
CA GLY A 61 12.79 11.45 5.12
C GLY A 61 11.46 11.13 4.43
N ARG A 62 11.53 10.76 3.15
CA ARG A 62 10.40 10.43 2.29
C ARG A 62 10.09 8.94 2.38
N VAL A 63 8.90 8.60 2.86
CA VAL A 63 8.49 7.24 3.19
C VAL A 63 7.58 6.70 2.10
N MET A 64 7.94 5.55 1.53
CA MET A 64 7.06 4.75 0.69
C MET A 64 6.37 3.71 1.58
N LEU A 65 5.06 3.85 1.77
CA LEU A 65 4.26 2.88 2.50
C LEU A 65 3.92 1.71 1.58
N VAL A 66 4.09 0.46 2.04
CA VAL A 66 3.70 -0.73 1.26
C VAL A 66 2.66 -1.57 1.99
N ASP A 67 1.58 -1.97 1.31
CA ASP A 67 0.51 -2.81 1.88
C ASP A 67 -0.12 -3.75 0.84
N ASP A 68 -1.04 -4.63 1.26
CA ASP A 68 -1.73 -5.56 0.35
C ASP A 68 -2.81 -4.87 -0.49
N VAL A 69 -3.88 -4.42 0.17
CA VAL A 69 -5.06 -3.78 -0.46
C VAL A 69 -5.61 -2.68 0.45
N ILE A 70 -6.05 -1.58 -0.15
CA ILE A 70 -6.77 -0.54 0.60
C ILE A 70 -8.26 -0.90 0.60
N THR A 71 -8.79 -1.19 1.80
CA THR A 71 -10.23 -1.41 2.01
C THR A 71 -10.92 -0.13 2.47
N ALA A 72 -10.92 0.14 3.77
CA ALA A 72 -11.48 1.37 4.34
C ALA A 72 -10.44 2.47 4.57
N GLY A 73 -9.18 2.26 4.17
CA GLY A 73 -8.06 3.19 4.42
C GLY A 73 -7.53 3.22 5.86
N THR A 74 -8.10 2.46 6.80
CA THR A 74 -7.75 2.54 8.24
C THR A 74 -6.26 2.28 8.52
N ALA A 75 -5.66 1.25 7.90
CA ALA A 75 -4.24 0.95 8.09
C ALA A 75 -3.33 2.09 7.60
N ILE A 76 -3.72 2.75 6.50
CA ILE A 76 -3.03 3.93 5.98
C ILE A 76 -3.14 5.10 6.95
N ARG A 77 -4.34 5.38 7.48
CA ARG A 77 -4.55 6.47 8.44
C ARG A 77 -3.71 6.30 9.70
N GLU A 78 -3.71 5.10 10.30
CA GLU A 78 -2.86 4.78 11.45
C GLU A 78 -1.36 4.96 11.12
N SER A 79 -0.94 4.54 9.93
CA SER A 79 0.46 4.70 9.49
C SER A 79 0.83 6.17 9.31
N MET A 80 -0.10 6.98 8.81
CA MET A 80 0.10 8.42 8.65
C MET A 80 0.29 9.14 9.97
N GLU A 81 -0.47 8.77 11.01
CA GLU A 81 -0.25 9.29 12.35
C GLU A 81 1.16 8.97 12.86
N ILE A 82 1.65 7.76 12.60
CA ILE A 82 3.00 7.33 12.99
C ILE A 82 4.07 8.09 12.21
N ILE A 83 3.94 8.20 10.88
CA ILE A 83 4.89 8.90 10.00
C ILE A 83 4.97 10.39 10.39
N GLN A 84 3.83 11.04 10.60
CA GLN A 84 3.76 12.45 11.02
C GLN A 84 4.34 12.66 12.42
N ALA A 85 4.08 11.74 13.36
CA ALA A 85 4.63 11.82 14.72
C ALA A 85 6.17 11.72 14.76
N GLN A 86 6.78 11.13 13.74
CA GLN A 86 8.24 11.07 13.58
C GLN A 86 8.80 12.23 12.72
N GLY A 87 7.96 13.12 12.21
CA GLY A 87 8.37 14.23 11.33
C GLY A 87 8.79 13.79 9.92
N ALA A 88 8.46 12.56 9.52
CA ALA A 88 8.71 12.06 8.17
C ALA A 88 7.59 12.49 7.20
N GLN A 89 7.85 12.38 5.90
CA GLN A 89 6.92 12.75 4.83
C GLN A 89 6.48 11.51 4.08
N LEU A 90 5.18 11.38 3.78
CA LEU A 90 4.71 10.30 2.91
C LEU A 90 5.05 10.65 1.45
N ALA A 91 5.85 9.80 0.79
CA ALA A 91 6.18 9.91 -0.62
C ALA A 91 5.07 9.34 -1.51
N GLY A 92 4.46 8.24 -1.05
CA GLY A 92 3.42 7.51 -1.76
C GLY A 92 3.04 6.24 -1.02
N VAL A 93 2.01 5.57 -1.52
CA VAL A 93 1.57 4.26 -1.06
C VAL A 93 1.65 3.28 -2.21
N LEU A 94 2.27 2.13 -2.02
CA LEU A 94 2.28 1.01 -2.97
C LEU A 94 1.40 -0.11 -2.44
N ILE A 95 0.46 -0.57 -3.26
CA ILE A 95 -0.40 -1.72 -2.99
C ILE A 95 -0.37 -2.74 -4.11
N SER A 96 -0.84 -3.95 -3.81
CA SER A 96 -0.90 -5.03 -4.80
C SER A 96 -2.06 -4.84 -5.78
N LEU A 97 -3.26 -4.54 -5.28
CA LEU A 97 -4.47 -4.42 -6.09
C LEU A 97 -5.26 -3.15 -5.74
N ASP A 98 -5.45 -2.28 -6.73
CA ASP A 98 -6.49 -1.27 -6.71
C ASP A 98 -7.82 -1.90 -7.15
N ARG A 99 -8.76 -2.00 -6.21
CA ARG A 99 -10.08 -2.61 -6.44
C ARG A 99 -11.04 -1.70 -7.21
N GLN A 100 -10.73 -0.42 -7.37
CA GLN A 100 -11.53 0.58 -8.09
C GLN A 100 -13.01 0.55 -7.67
N GLU A 101 -13.24 0.43 -6.36
CA GLU A 101 -14.57 0.36 -5.74
C GLU A 101 -14.80 1.54 -4.81
N ARG A 102 -16.05 1.99 -4.72
CA ARG A 102 -16.51 3.00 -3.76
C ARG A 102 -16.19 2.58 -2.34
N GLY A 103 -15.71 3.53 -1.54
CA GLY A 103 -15.58 3.38 -0.10
C GLY A 103 -16.95 3.54 0.59
N ARG A 104 -16.99 4.35 1.66
CA ARG A 104 -18.27 4.69 2.32
C ARG A 104 -19.08 5.76 1.58
N GLY A 105 -18.44 6.51 0.68
CA GLY A 105 -19.05 7.56 -0.12
C GLY A 105 -18.95 7.29 -1.61
N GLU A 106 -18.93 8.37 -2.39
CA GLU A 106 -18.92 8.31 -3.87
C GLU A 106 -17.54 8.01 -4.47
N ILE A 107 -16.47 8.21 -3.71
CA ILE A 107 -15.09 7.96 -4.15
C ILE A 107 -14.53 6.69 -3.50
N SER A 108 -13.48 6.13 -4.12
CA SER A 108 -12.76 4.99 -3.56
C SER A 108 -11.94 5.38 -2.33
N ALA A 109 -11.61 4.38 -1.50
CA ALA A 109 -10.71 4.58 -0.37
C ALA A 109 -9.30 5.04 -0.81
N ILE A 110 -8.89 4.71 -2.04
CA ILE A 110 -7.64 5.21 -2.63
C ILE A 110 -7.75 6.71 -2.89
N GLN A 111 -8.81 7.16 -3.57
CA GLN A 111 -9.04 8.57 -3.83
C GLN A 111 -9.20 9.39 -2.54
N GLU A 112 -9.78 8.80 -1.48
CA GLU A 112 -9.80 9.42 -0.14
C GLU A 112 -8.39 9.61 0.41
N VAL A 113 -7.53 8.59 0.34
CA VAL A 113 -6.13 8.65 0.80
C VAL A 113 -5.33 9.70 0.01
N GLU A 114 -5.43 9.71 -1.32
CA GLU A 114 -4.73 10.69 -2.15
C GLU A 114 -5.16 12.12 -1.84
N ARG A 115 -6.48 12.35 -1.68
CA ARG A 115 -7.03 13.66 -1.33
C ARG A 115 -6.59 14.12 0.06
N ASP A 116 -6.69 13.24 1.06
CA ASP A 116 -6.52 13.61 2.47
C ASP A 116 -5.03 13.77 2.84
N TYR A 117 -4.13 13.07 2.13
CA TYR A 117 -2.69 13.06 2.44
C TYR A 117 -1.82 13.67 1.34
N GLY A 118 -2.39 14.08 0.21
CA GLY A 118 -1.65 14.72 -0.89
C GLY A 118 -0.55 13.83 -1.48
N CYS A 119 -0.75 12.52 -1.44
CA CYS A 119 0.20 11.52 -1.92
C CYS A 119 -0.37 10.80 -3.15
N GLN A 120 0.51 10.11 -3.90
CA GLN A 120 0.09 9.19 -4.94
C GLN A 120 -0.04 7.76 -4.39
N VAL A 121 -1.11 7.07 -4.75
CA VAL A 121 -1.24 5.62 -4.54
C VAL A 121 -0.90 4.90 -5.85
N ILE A 122 0.03 3.96 -5.77
CA ILE A 122 0.46 3.10 -6.87
C ILE A 122 -0.06 1.69 -6.58
N SER A 123 -0.58 1.02 -7.61
CA SER A 123 -0.95 -0.39 -7.56
C SER A 123 -0.14 -1.21 -8.55
N ILE A 124 0.13 -2.47 -8.22
CA ILE A 124 0.74 -3.42 -9.17
C ILE A 124 -0.26 -3.76 -10.27
N ILE A 125 -1.52 -3.98 -9.90
CA ILE A 125 -2.64 -4.18 -10.83
C ILE A 125 -3.90 -3.47 -10.34
N THR A 126 -4.83 -3.26 -11.26
CA THR A 126 -6.16 -2.68 -11.05
C THR A 126 -7.28 -3.68 -11.35
N LEU A 127 -8.50 -3.41 -10.87
CA LEU A 127 -9.68 -4.19 -11.24
C LEU A 127 -9.91 -4.21 -12.75
N LYS A 128 -9.64 -3.10 -13.44
CA LYS A 128 -9.70 -3.02 -14.90
C LYS A 128 -8.76 -4.03 -15.57
N GLU A 129 -7.53 -4.16 -15.10
CA GLU A 129 -6.55 -5.11 -15.65
C GLU A 129 -6.90 -6.56 -15.29
N LEU A 130 -7.46 -6.81 -14.11
CA LEU A 130 -8.03 -8.11 -13.76
C LEU A 130 -9.16 -8.50 -14.72
N ILE A 131 -10.07 -7.58 -15.04
CA ILE A 131 -11.16 -7.85 -16.00
C ILE A 131 -10.59 -8.13 -17.40
N ALA A 132 -9.62 -7.35 -17.86
CA ALA A 132 -8.96 -7.59 -19.15
C ALA A 132 -8.30 -8.97 -19.21
N TYR A 133 -7.62 -9.38 -18.13
CA TYR A 133 -7.03 -10.72 -18.03
C TYR A 133 -8.08 -11.84 -18.09
N LEU A 134 -9.24 -11.66 -17.44
CA LEU A 134 -10.32 -12.64 -17.45
C LEU A 134 -11.02 -12.74 -18.83
N GLU A 135 -11.02 -11.67 -19.62
CA GLU A 135 -11.57 -11.66 -20.99
C GLU A 135 -10.79 -12.56 -21.95
N GLU A 136 -9.49 -12.74 -21.71
CA GLU A 136 -8.62 -13.59 -22.55
C GLU A 136 -8.81 -15.09 -22.29
N LYS A 137 -9.58 -15.48 -21.26
CA LYS A 137 -9.70 -16.85 -20.78
C LYS A 137 -11.14 -17.36 -20.87
N PRO A 138 -11.51 -18.11 -21.93
CA PRO A 138 -12.86 -18.66 -22.08
C PRO A 138 -13.33 -19.49 -20.89
N GLU A 139 -12.41 -20.21 -20.24
CA GLU A 139 -12.68 -21.01 -19.04
C GLU A 139 -13.03 -20.17 -17.80
N MET A 140 -12.76 -18.85 -17.82
CA MET A 140 -13.03 -17.91 -16.72
C MET A 140 -14.31 -17.10 -16.94
N ALA A 141 -15.12 -17.41 -17.96
CA ALA A 141 -16.29 -16.60 -18.33
C ALA A 141 -17.30 -16.37 -17.18
N GLU A 142 -17.49 -17.37 -16.30
CA GLU A 142 -18.36 -17.24 -15.13
C GLU A 142 -17.80 -16.25 -14.09
N HIS A 143 -16.49 -16.29 -13.85
CA HIS A 143 -15.82 -15.33 -12.97
C HIS A 143 -15.84 -13.92 -13.55
N LEU A 144 -15.60 -13.78 -14.86
CA LEU A 144 -15.69 -12.50 -15.56
C LEU A 144 -17.08 -11.87 -15.41
N ALA A 145 -18.15 -12.65 -15.58
CA ALA A 145 -19.51 -12.17 -15.39
C ALA A 145 -19.74 -11.67 -13.94
N SER A 146 -19.27 -12.43 -12.96
CA SER A 146 -19.38 -12.08 -11.53
C SER A 146 -18.61 -10.79 -11.19
N VAL A 147 -17.38 -10.65 -11.69
CA VAL A 147 -16.54 -9.46 -11.46
C VAL A 147 -17.12 -8.22 -12.15
N ARG A 148 -17.70 -8.36 -13.35
CA ARG A 148 -18.38 -7.25 -14.05
C ARG A 148 -19.63 -6.78 -13.29
N ALA A 149 -20.45 -7.70 -12.80
CA ALA A 149 -21.61 -7.36 -11.98
C ALA A 149 -21.20 -6.64 -10.69
N TYR A 150 -20.09 -7.09 -10.06
CA TYR A 150 -19.53 -6.40 -8.90
C TYR A 150 -19.08 -4.97 -9.23
N ARG A 151 -18.35 -4.79 -10.35
CA ARG A 151 -17.93 -3.45 -10.81
C ARG A 151 -19.12 -2.54 -11.12
N GLU A 152 -20.21 -3.07 -11.69
CA GLU A 152 -21.42 -2.29 -11.94
C GLU A 152 -22.07 -1.81 -10.63
N ALA A 153 -22.11 -2.67 -9.61
CA ALA A 153 -22.69 -2.36 -8.32
C ALA A 153 -21.83 -1.42 -7.45
N TYR A 154 -20.50 -1.50 -7.53
CA TYR A 154 -19.59 -0.85 -6.58
C TYR A 154 -18.47 0.00 -7.21
N GLY A 155 -18.27 -0.06 -8.52
CA GLY A 155 -17.14 0.58 -9.19
C GLY A 155 -17.18 2.12 -9.15
N VAL A 156 -16.00 2.73 -9.23
CA VAL A 156 -15.76 4.16 -9.48
C VAL A 156 -15.04 4.41 -10.79
#